data_AF-A0A9Q8PM34-F1
#
_entry.id   AF-A0A9Q8PM34-F1
#
_cell.length_a   1.000
_cell.length_b   1.000
_cell.length_c   1.000
_cell.angle_alpha   90.00
_cell.angle_beta   90.00
_cell.angle_gamma   90.00
#
_symmetry.space_group_name_H-M   'P 1'
#
loop_
_entity.id
_entity.type
_entity.pdbx_description
1 polymer ?
#
loop_
_entity_poly.entity_id
_entity_poly.type
_entity_poly.pdbx_seq_one_letter_code
_entity_poly.pdbx_strand_id
1 'polypeptide(L)'
;MGQGVSGYTTGAKPTPRNAERKGFAISKKGYLEFDGTGTMACPPGEKNKDAGWSIWFTNAKKPGFQEGCLEVALRAVKADKPVSCFYTSSSS
;
A
#
# COMPACT_ATOMS: atom_id res chain seq x y z
N MET A 1 15.50 -3.47 -1.97
CA MET A 1 14.60 -3.36 -3.14
C MET A 1 13.18 -3.42 -2.62
N GLY A 2 12.31 -2.47 -2.99
CA GLY A 2 11.01 -2.25 -2.35
C GLY A 2 9.92 -3.28 -2.66
N GLN A 3 10.06 -4.08 -3.71
CA GLN A 3 9.13 -5.17 -4.11
C GLN A 3 7.62 -4.82 -4.16
N GLY A 4 7.27 -3.52 -4.24
CA GLY A 4 5.89 -3.05 -4.20
C GLY A 4 5.34 -2.76 -2.80
N VAL A 5 6.18 -2.68 -1.76
CA VAL A 5 5.74 -2.32 -0.41
C VAL A 5 5.14 -0.92 -0.42
N SER A 6 3.92 -0.82 0.12
CA SER A 6 3.23 0.47 0.24
C SER A 6 3.49 1.07 1.61
N GLY A 7 3.67 2.39 1.66
CA GLY A 7 3.84 3.11 2.91
C GLY A 7 3.57 4.60 2.73
N TYR A 8 3.75 5.36 3.80
CA TYR A 8 3.53 6.80 3.80
C TYR A 8 4.70 7.53 4.46
N THR A 9 4.92 8.76 4.05
CA THR A 9 5.85 9.70 4.69
C THR A 9 5.06 10.90 5.19
N THR A 10 5.34 11.35 6.41
CA THR A 10 4.70 12.53 7.01
C THR A 10 5.70 13.69 7.16
N GLY A 11 5.20 14.93 7.07
CA GLY A 11 5.99 16.15 7.27
C GLY A 11 7.17 16.27 6.33
N ALA A 12 8.34 16.66 6.87
CA ALA A 12 9.58 16.87 6.11
C ALA A 12 10.39 15.59 5.86
N LYS A 13 9.82 14.39 6.09
CA LYS A 13 10.55 13.13 5.86
C LYS A 13 10.88 12.98 4.37
N PRO A 14 12.18 12.82 3.99
CA PRO A 14 12.55 12.64 2.59
C PRO A 14 11.97 11.34 2.05
N THR A 15 11.79 11.28 0.73
CA THR A 15 11.39 10.05 0.04
C THR A 15 12.43 8.96 0.34
N PRO A 16 12.02 7.77 0.83
CA PRO A 16 12.95 6.67 1.05
C PRO A 16 13.69 6.29 -0.24
N ARG A 17 14.90 5.76 -0.10
CA ARG A 17 15.71 5.31 -1.24
C ARG A 17 14.96 4.22 -2.02
N ASN A 18 14.79 4.43 -3.33
CA ASN A 18 14.03 3.57 -4.26
C ASN A 18 12.51 3.53 -4.01
N ALA A 19 11.94 4.53 -3.32
CA ALA A 19 10.50 4.72 -3.29
C ALA A 19 10.07 5.67 -4.42
N GLU A 20 8.87 5.43 -4.95
CA GLU A 20 8.23 6.27 -5.95
C GLU A 20 6.89 6.78 -5.39
N ARG A 21 6.53 8.01 -5.73
CA ARG A 21 5.28 8.65 -5.31
C ARG A 21 4.33 8.92 -6.48
N LYS A 22 4.83 8.82 -7.71
CA LYS A 22 4.09 9.02 -8.96
C LYS A 22 3.70 7.66 -9.54
N GLY A 23 2.49 7.52 -10.05
CA GLY A 23 2.04 6.29 -10.71
C GLY A 23 0.68 5.79 -10.25
N PHE A 24 0.12 6.32 -9.15
CA PHE A 24 -1.25 6.00 -8.77
C PHE A 24 -2.24 6.48 -9.83
N ALA A 25 -3.12 5.57 -10.26
CA ALA A 25 -4.19 5.84 -11.20
C ALA A 25 -5.43 5.04 -10.83
N ILE A 26 -6.59 5.51 -11.30
CA ILE A 26 -7.83 4.73 -11.24
C ILE A 26 -8.00 4.04 -12.59
N SER A 27 -8.07 2.72 -12.57
CA SER A 27 -8.26 1.92 -13.77
C SER A 27 -9.63 2.14 -14.38
N LYS A 28 -9.82 1.69 -15.62
CA LYS A 28 -11.13 1.78 -16.32
C LYS A 28 -12.27 1.08 -15.56
N LYS A 29 -11.94 0.14 -14.67
CA LYS A 29 -12.90 -0.59 -13.83
C LYS A 29 -13.15 0.08 -12.46
N GLY A 30 -12.49 1.21 -12.18
CA GLY A 30 -12.65 1.94 -10.93
C GLY A 30 -11.78 1.42 -9.78
N TYR A 31 -10.68 0.72 -10.08
CA TYR A 31 -9.74 0.21 -9.06
C TYR A 31 -8.48 1.06 -9.01
N LEU A 32 -7.91 1.23 -7.81
CA LEU A 32 -6.62 1.87 -7.61
C LEU A 32 -5.52 0.93 -8.11
N GLU A 33 -4.68 1.43 -9.01
CA GLU A 33 -3.50 0.76 -9.55
C GLU A 33 -2.28 1.68 -9.39
N PHE A 34 -1.10 1.10 -9.39
CA PHE A 34 0.17 1.85 -9.41
C PHE A 34 0.94 1.47 -10.67
N ASP A 35 1.04 2.39 -11.61
CA ASP A 35 1.69 2.18 -12.91
C ASP A 35 1.15 0.93 -13.64
N GLY A 36 -0.19 0.80 -13.67
CA GLY A 36 -0.89 -0.36 -14.23
C GLY A 36 -0.74 -1.66 -13.42
N THR A 37 -0.07 -1.63 -12.28
CA THR A 37 0.07 -2.77 -11.37
C THR A 37 -1.07 -2.80 -10.34
N GLY A 38 -1.69 -3.96 -10.20
CA GLY A 38 -2.75 -4.20 -9.22
C GLY A 38 -2.23 -4.32 -7.78
N THR A 39 -3.10 -4.83 -6.90
CA THR A 39 -2.83 -4.90 -5.46
C THR A 39 -2.89 -6.32 -4.91
N MET A 40 -2.04 -6.58 -3.93
CA MET A 40 -1.98 -7.83 -3.19
C MET A 40 -2.02 -7.53 -1.70
N ALA A 41 -2.86 -8.27 -0.97
CA ALA A 41 -2.92 -8.25 0.48
C ALA A 41 -2.15 -9.45 1.03
N CYS A 42 -1.17 -9.21 1.90
CA CYS A 42 -0.39 -10.27 2.53
C CYS A 42 -0.65 -10.35 4.04
N PRO A 43 -0.79 -11.56 4.60
CA PRO A 43 -1.16 -11.73 5.99
C PRO A 43 -0.04 -11.26 6.90
N PRO A 44 -0.37 -10.86 8.14
CA PRO A 44 0.66 -10.79 9.17
C PRO A 44 1.28 -12.18 9.33
N GLY A 45 2.60 -12.25 9.39
CA GLY A 45 3.29 -13.52 9.68
C GLY A 45 2.77 -14.14 10.98
N GLU A 46 2.90 -15.46 11.13
CA GLU A 46 2.29 -16.22 12.23
C GLU A 46 2.60 -15.68 13.64
N LYS A 47 3.77 -15.04 13.79
CA LYS A 47 4.26 -14.49 15.06
C LYS A 47 3.68 -13.12 15.43
N ASN A 48 2.92 -12.47 14.54
CA ASN A 48 2.42 -11.12 14.77
C ASN A 48 1.03 -10.90 14.16
N LYS A 49 0.08 -11.77 14.50
CA LYS A 49 -1.30 -11.73 13.97
C LYS A 49 -2.01 -10.39 14.22
N ASP A 50 -1.63 -9.68 15.28
CA ASP A 50 -2.21 -8.39 15.66
C ASP A 50 -1.76 -7.22 14.76
N ALA A 51 -0.68 -7.38 13.97
CA ALA A 51 -0.19 -6.32 13.08
C ALA A 51 -1.12 -6.04 11.89
N GLY A 52 -2.09 -6.93 11.61
CA GLY A 52 -2.99 -6.80 10.48
C GLY A 52 -2.32 -7.11 9.12
N TRP A 53 -3.14 -7.09 8.06
CA TRP A 53 -2.69 -7.38 6.71
C TRP A 53 -1.98 -6.17 6.09
N SER A 54 -0.99 -6.44 5.23
CA SER A 54 -0.25 -5.40 4.50
C SER A 54 -0.64 -5.36 3.02
N ILE A 55 -0.68 -4.16 2.43
CA ILE A 55 -1.04 -3.96 1.02
C ILE A 55 0.21 -3.65 0.19
N TRP A 56 0.33 -4.34 -0.95
CA TRP A 56 1.47 -4.27 -1.86
C TRP A 56 0.98 -4.01 -3.29
N PHE A 57 1.67 -3.15 -4.04
CA PHE A 57 1.45 -2.97 -5.48
C PHE A 57 2.48 -3.78 -6.25
N THR A 58 2.11 -5.00 -6.64
CA THR A 58 3.05 -5.97 -7.20
C THR A 58 2.32 -7.07 -7.97
N ASN A 59 2.99 -7.61 -8.99
CA ASN A 59 2.57 -8.82 -9.71
C ASN A 59 3.30 -10.08 -9.21
N ALA A 60 4.18 -9.94 -8.22
CA ALA A 60 4.88 -11.07 -7.62
C ALA A 60 3.92 -11.92 -6.78
N LYS A 61 3.95 -13.25 -6.93
CA LYS A 61 3.12 -14.16 -6.15
C LYS A 61 3.45 -14.19 -4.65
N LYS A 62 4.69 -13.84 -4.29
CA LYS A 62 5.23 -13.88 -2.92
C LYS A 62 6.06 -12.63 -2.62
N PRO A 63 5.43 -11.45 -2.52
CA PRO A 63 6.15 -10.21 -2.29
C PRO A 63 6.81 -10.22 -0.91
N GLY A 64 8.09 -9.86 -0.86
CA GLY A 64 8.88 -9.91 0.38
C GLY A 64 9.03 -11.32 0.96
N PHE A 65 8.90 -12.37 0.14
CA PHE A 65 8.89 -13.78 0.56
C PHE A 65 7.73 -14.17 1.48
N GLN A 66 6.64 -13.40 1.45
CA GLN A 66 5.43 -13.72 2.22
C GLN A 66 4.60 -14.81 1.54
N GLU A 67 4.06 -15.72 2.34
CA GLU A 67 3.12 -16.76 1.92
C GLU A 67 1.68 -16.35 2.27
N GLY A 68 0.70 -16.96 1.58
CA GLY A 68 -0.72 -16.72 1.88
C GLY A 68 -1.24 -15.36 1.42
N CYS A 69 -0.52 -14.67 0.54
CA CYS A 69 -0.98 -13.43 -0.04
C CYS A 69 -2.15 -13.66 -1.01
N LEU A 70 -3.10 -12.71 -1.02
CA LEU A 70 -4.30 -12.74 -1.83
C LEU A 70 -4.31 -11.53 -2.78
N GLU A 71 -4.66 -11.78 -4.04
CA GLU A 71 -4.94 -10.68 -4.97
C GLU A 71 -6.22 -9.98 -4.53
N VAL A 72 -6.16 -8.65 -4.41
CA VAL A 72 -7.29 -7.82 -3.99
C VAL A 72 -7.46 -6.67 -4.96
N ALA A 73 -8.69 -6.18 -5.13
CA ALA A 73 -8.96 -5.00 -5.92
C ALA A 73 -9.40 -3.85 -5.00
N LEU A 74 -8.63 -2.77 -4.96
CA LEU A 74 -8.97 -1.60 -4.17
C LEU A 74 -9.92 -0.69 -4.95
N ARG A 75 -11.22 -0.77 -4.66
CA ARG A 75 -12.24 0.09 -5.31
C ARG A 75 -12.08 1.53 -4.84
N ALA A 76 -11.90 2.45 -5.80
CA ALA A 76 -11.90 3.86 -5.52
C ALA A 76 -13.33 4.39 -5.36
N VAL A 77 -13.57 5.10 -4.27
CA VAL A 77 -14.85 5.76 -3.99
C VAL A 77 -14.59 7.25 -3.81
N LYS A 78 -15.33 8.09 -4.53
CA LYS A 78 -15.24 9.53 -4.38
C LYS A 78 -15.82 9.92 -3.01
N ALA A 79 -15.05 10.66 -2.22
CA ALA A 79 -15.53 11.27 -0.99
C ALA A 79 -15.86 12.74 -1.27
N ASP A 80 -17.14 13.11 -1.21
CA ASP A 80 -17.56 14.51 -1.45
C ASP A 80 -17.14 15.45 -0.30
N LYS A 81 -16.98 14.89 0.91
CA LYS A 81 -16.48 15.60 2.11
C LYS A 81 -15.36 14.77 2.74
N PRO A 82 -14.13 14.83 2.20
CA PRO A 82 -13.01 14.06 2.74
C PRO A 82 -12.67 14.55 4.16
N VAL A 83 -12.60 13.62 5.12
CA VAL A 83 -12.14 13.94 6.47
C VAL A 83 -10.61 14.02 6.42
N SER A 84 -10.04 15.18 6.76
CA SER A 84 -8.60 15.33 6.91
C SER A 84 -8.16 14.69 8.22
N CYS A 85 -7.73 13.42 8.17
CA CYS A 85 -7.05 12.78 9.29
C CYS A 85 -5.54 12.98 9.14
N PHE A 86 -4.87 13.43 10.20
CA PHE A 86 -3.41 13.38 10.28
C PHE A 86 -2.99 12.07 10.94
N TYR A 87 -2.02 11.39 10.35
CA TYR A 87 -1.36 10.27 11.03
C TYR A 87 -0.66 10.78 12.30
N THR A 88 -0.79 10.03 13.39
CA THR A 88 -0.12 10.37 14.66
C THR A 88 1.39 10.45 14.42
N SER A 89 1.99 11.60 14.76
CA SER A 89 3.45 11.73 14.81
C SER A 89 3.91 11.33 16.21
N SER A 90 4.56 10.17 16.34
CA SER A 90 5.35 9.90 17.54
C SER A 90 6.63 10.73 17.44
N SER A 91 6.69 11.81 18.20
CA SER A 91 7.93 12.55 18.47
C SER A 91 8.81 11.66 19.33
N SER A 92 9.97 11.28 18.81
CA SER A 92 11.08 10.71 19.61
C SER A 92 12.00 11.82 20.05
#